data_AF-A0A8H5GBU9-F1
#
_entry.id   AF-A0A8H5GBU9-F1
#
_cell.length_a   1.000
_cell.length_b   1.000
_cell.length_c   1.000
_cell.angle_alpha   90.00
_cell.angle_beta   90.00
_cell.angle_gamma   90.00
#
_symmetry.space_group_name_H-M   'P 1'
#
loop_
_entity.id
_entity.type
_entity.pdbx_description
1 polymer ?
#
loop_
_entity_poly.entity_id
_entity_poly.type
_entity_poly.pdbx_seq_one_letter_code
_entity_poly.pdbx_strand_id
1 'polypeptide(L)'
;MHNLSSSYSPVHRVQSRIIKNKVITAPTYSFTQKTTTISYPWPPTVTGVERIALSAQGDLQRVLSAFFARPISIAVIFERTHWQQSPGTTPELLKHVSPEIVTAASPSTPIIQTRQVHLQCSGKVVCRATSTVYMTSPNTAHLFLVDKYAIGQTFRRLEKLPVFDLLSVGLGPYSQGERGTFHPSPGWSMSPDDPAGSRELWRRYKLTTPGFHCEIVEVFPDRDMFVHGEAWLDDRVAYATAGYNPPLMKSKFRLRTLWFADSAHASFLFAFGFFIILFYELSFFVMGSRSVL
;
A
#
# COMPACT_ATOMS: atom_id res chain seq x y z
N MET A 1 35.62 -44.29 -53.01
CA MET A 1 36.45 -43.31 -52.28
C MET A 1 35.58 -42.67 -51.20
N HIS A 2 36.14 -42.60 -50.00
CA HIS A 2 35.66 -42.00 -48.75
C HIS A 2 34.72 -42.81 -47.83
N ASN A 3 35.32 -43.08 -46.66
CA ASN A 3 34.90 -43.81 -45.46
C ASN A 3 34.05 -42.95 -44.51
N LEU A 4 33.59 -43.65 -43.45
CA LEU A 4 33.42 -43.25 -42.04
C LEU A 4 31.95 -43.11 -41.63
N SER A 5 31.50 -43.55 -40.46
CA SER A 5 32.03 -44.39 -39.38
C SER A 5 30.90 -44.48 -38.36
N SER A 6 30.71 -45.68 -37.79
CA SER A 6 29.95 -45.94 -36.57
C SER A 6 30.47 -45.13 -35.37
N SER A 7 29.58 -44.79 -34.43
CA SER A 7 29.85 -44.77 -32.97
C SER A 7 28.59 -44.25 -32.24
N TYR A 8 27.82 -45.11 -31.56
CA TYR A 8 27.90 -45.39 -30.12
C TYR A 8 27.73 -44.18 -29.18
N SER A 9 26.68 -44.24 -28.35
CA SER A 9 26.40 -43.37 -27.20
C SER A 9 27.42 -43.55 -26.07
N PRO A 10 27.52 -42.57 -25.17
CA PRO A 10 27.39 -42.92 -23.75
C PRO A 10 26.62 -41.91 -22.88
N VAL A 11 25.73 -42.49 -22.07
CA VAL A 11 25.56 -42.32 -20.61
C VAL A 11 25.34 -40.90 -20.04
N HIS A 12 24.14 -40.75 -19.48
CA HIS A 12 23.68 -39.72 -18.57
C HIS A 12 24.73 -39.28 -17.53
N ARG A 13 25.09 -37.99 -17.56
CA ARG A 13 25.71 -37.29 -16.43
C ARG A 13 24.69 -36.31 -15.84
N VAL A 14 24.08 -36.69 -14.73
CA VAL A 14 23.32 -35.76 -13.88
C VAL A 14 24.32 -34.77 -13.28
N GLN A 15 24.43 -33.58 -13.88
CA GLN A 15 25.16 -32.47 -13.27
C GLN A 15 24.28 -31.89 -12.15
N SER A 16 24.63 -32.21 -10.91
CA SER A 16 24.18 -31.48 -9.73
C SER A 16 24.59 -30.01 -9.87
N ARG A 17 23.62 -29.15 -10.22
CA ARG A 17 23.82 -27.70 -10.19
C ARG A 17 23.96 -27.26 -8.74
N ILE A 18 25.20 -27.07 -8.30
CA ILE A 18 25.52 -26.25 -7.14
C ILE A 18 25.08 -24.83 -7.48
N ILE A 19 23.92 -24.43 -6.96
CA ILE A 19 23.44 -23.05 -7.02
C ILE A 19 24.40 -22.25 -6.15
N LYS A 20 25.38 -21.59 -6.77
CA LYS A 20 26.18 -20.56 -6.11
C LYS A 20 25.19 -19.50 -5.63
N ASN A 21 25.12 -19.29 -4.31
CA ASN A 21 24.38 -18.22 -3.67
C ASN A 21 24.88 -16.88 -4.20
N LYS A 22 24.33 -16.44 -5.34
CA LYS A 22 24.52 -15.08 -5.82
C LYS A 22 23.78 -14.19 -4.83
N VAL A 23 24.54 -13.43 -4.04
CA VAL A 23 23.98 -12.39 -3.18
C VAL A 23 23.08 -11.52 -4.04
N ILE A 24 21.79 -11.49 -3.72
CA ILE A 24 20.79 -10.75 -4.49
C ILE A 24 20.98 -9.29 -4.13
N THR A 25 21.68 -8.56 -5.01
CA THR A 25 22.03 -7.15 -4.79
C THR A 25 20.96 -6.17 -5.26
N ALA A 26 20.02 -6.63 -6.10
CA ALA A 26 18.95 -5.78 -6.64
C ALA A 26 17.56 -6.36 -6.29
N PRO A 27 16.58 -5.50 -5.95
CA PRO A 27 15.18 -5.89 -5.88
C PRO A 27 14.77 -6.58 -7.18
N THR A 28 14.15 -7.75 -7.08
CA THR A 28 13.61 -8.46 -8.23
C THR A 28 12.19 -8.90 -7.94
N TYR A 29 11.25 -8.42 -8.75
CA TYR A 29 9.91 -8.97 -8.83
C TYR A 29 9.76 -9.66 -10.17
N SER A 30 9.51 -10.97 -10.16
CA SER A 30 9.25 -11.72 -11.37
C SER A 30 8.12 -12.70 -11.14
N PHE A 31 7.38 -12.99 -12.20
CA PHE A 31 6.37 -14.02 -12.17
C PHE A 31 6.33 -14.76 -13.51
N THR A 32 5.96 -16.03 -13.43
CA THR A 32 5.61 -16.89 -14.54
C THR A 32 4.17 -17.36 -14.34
N GLN A 33 3.66 -18.19 -15.25
CA GLN A 33 2.33 -18.79 -15.10
C GLN A 33 2.14 -19.58 -13.80
N LYS A 34 3.22 -20.03 -13.14
CA LYS A 34 3.16 -20.94 -11.98
C LYS A 34 4.01 -20.48 -10.80
N THR A 35 4.69 -19.34 -10.89
CA THR A 35 5.65 -18.94 -9.87
C THR A 35 5.67 -17.43 -9.77
N THR A 36 5.64 -16.91 -8.55
CA THR A 36 5.92 -15.51 -8.25
C THR A 36 7.10 -15.47 -7.32
N THR A 37 8.09 -14.65 -7.67
CA THR A 37 9.31 -14.47 -6.87
C THR A 37 9.43 -13.00 -6.54
N ILE A 38 9.47 -12.71 -5.23
CA ILE A 38 9.85 -11.41 -4.70
C ILE A 38 11.19 -11.62 -4.01
N SER A 39 12.24 -10.99 -4.52
CA SER A 39 13.53 -10.90 -3.85
C SER A 39 13.87 -9.45 -3.59
N TYR A 40 14.33 -9.17 -2.38
CA TYR A 40 14.76 -7.84 -1.97
C TYR A 40 15.83 -8.00 -0.90
N PRO A 41 16.87 -7.14 -0.85
CA PRO A 41 17.86 -7.14 0.23
C PRO A 41 17.24 -6.58 1.51
N TRP A 42 16.38 -7.37 2.16
CA TRP A 42 15.69 -6.98 3.39
C TRP A 42 16.68 -6.71 4.52
N PRO A 43 16.44 -5.70 5.38
CA PRO A 43 17.20 -5.56 6.61
C PRO A 43 17.12 -6.86 7.43
N PRO A 44 18.23 -7.33 8.05
CA PRO A 44 18.30 -8.67 8.65
C PRO A 44 17.24 -8.96 9.72
N THR A 45 16.79 -7.92 10.42
CA THR A 45 15.82 -8.01 11.52
C THR A 45 14.36 -7.93 11.06
N VAL A 46 14.09 -7.81 9.75
CA VAL A 46 12.72 -7.78 9.20
C VAL A 46 12.16 -9.21 9.08
N THR A 47 11.05 -9.43 9.80
CA THR A 47 10.29 -10.67 9.91
C THR A 47 9.47 -10.98 8.65
N GLY A 48 8.93 -12.20 8.56
CA GLY A 48 8.10 -12.61 7.42
C GLY A 48 6.82 -11.77 7.25
N VAL A 49 6.12 -11.48 8.35
CA VAL A 49 4.89 -10.66 8.33
C VAL A 49 5.19 -9.23 7.87
N GLU A 50 6.29 -8.67 8.34
CA GLU A 50 6.74 -7.34 7.88
C GLU A 50 7.07 -7.35 6.39
N ARG A 51 7.70 -8.42 5.86
CA ARG A 51 7.94 -8.55 4.41
C ARG A 51 6.63 -8.59 3.61
N ILE A 52 5.58 -9.23 4.13
CA ILE A 52 4.25 -9.23 3.50
C ILE A 52 3.70 -7.80 3.42
N ALA A 53 3.73 -7.06 4.53
CA ALA A 53 3.28 -5.67 4.55
C ALA A 53 4.13 -4.77 3.63
N LEU A 54 5.46 -4.94 3.65
CA LEU A 54 6.39 -4.16 2.84
C LEU A 54 6.27 -4.42 1.34
N SER A 55 5.86 -5.63 0.95
CA SER A 55 5.72 -6.04 -0.45
C SER A 55 4.31 -5.87 -1.03
N ALA A 56 3.33 -5.41 -0.25
CA ALA A 56 1.94 -5.19 -0.69
C ALA A 56 1.85 -4.23 -1.89
N GLN A 57 1.20 -4.62 -2.98
CA GLN A 57 1.25 -3.93 -4.27
C GLN A 57 0.00 -3.06 -4.50
N GLY A 58 -0.16 -2.03 -3.69
CA GLY A 58 -1.33 -1.13 -3.75
C GLY A 58 -2.57 -1.68 -3.04
N ASP A 59 -2.45 -2.78 -2.31
CA ASP A 59 -3.51 -3.42 -1.53
C ASP A 59 -3.24 -3.42 -0.02
N LEU A 60 -2.32 -2.59 0.47
CA LEU A 60 -1.94 -2.54 1.88
C LEU A 60 -3.12 -2.36 2.83
N GLN A 61 -4.11 -1.53 2.48
CA GLN A 61 -5.33 -1.36 3.28
C GLN A 61 -6.07 -2.70 3.50
N ARG A 62 -6.15 -3.54 2.45
CA ARG A 62 -6.76 -4.87 2.53
C ARG A 62 -5.91 -5.81 3.37
N VAL A 63 -4.60 -5.78 3.19
CA VAL A 63 -3.64 -6.60 3.96
C VAL A 63 -3.74 -6.28 5.45
N LEU A 64 -3.71 -4.99 5.83
CA LEU A 64 -3.83 -4.56 7.22
C LEU A 64 -5.21 -4.88 7.80
N SER A 65 -6.28 -4.72 7.01
CA SER A 65 -7.62 -5.09 7.46
C SER A 65 -7.73 -6.57 7.77
N ALA A 66 -7.17 -7.43 6.91
CA ALA A 66 -7.13 -8.87 7.14
C ALA A 66 -6.25 -9.23 8.34
N PHE A 67 -5.08 -8.58 8.49
CA PHE A 67 -4.16 -8.81 9.60
C PHE A 67 -4.75 -8.45 10.97
N PHE A 68 -5.45 -7.32 11.07
CA PHE A 68 -6.10 -6.88 12.31
C PHE A 68 -7.54 -7.39 12.47
N ALA A 69 -8.07 -8.17 11.52
CA ALA A 69 -9.47 -8.61 11.48
C ALA A 69 -10.48 -7.45 11.69
N ARG A 70 -10.13 -6.23 11.27
CA ARG A 70 -10.91 -5.00 11.51
C ARG A 70 -10.89 -4.06 10.32
N PRO A 71 -11.89 -3.18 10.18
CA PRO A 71 -11.91 -2.18 9.11
C PRO A 71 -10.74 -1.20 9.23
N ILE A 72 -10.15 -0.85 8.09
CA ILE A 72 -9.16 0.23 7.98
C ILE A 72 -9.83 1.45 7.35
N SER A 73 -9.92 2.54 8.09
CA SER A 73 -10.38 3.84 7.57
C SER A 73 -9.19 4.68 7.11
N ILE A 74 -9.47 5.65 6.23
CA ILE A 74 -8.47 6.58 5.71
C ILE A 74 -8.83 7.98 6.20
N ALA A 75 -7.95 8.59 6.98
CA ALA A 75 -8.04 10.00 7.36
C ALA A 75 -7.08 10.82 6.48
N VAL A 76 -7.61 11.77 5.71
CA VAL A 76 -6.78 12.70 4.93
C VAL A 76 -6.23 13.78 5.87
N ILE A 77 -4.92 13.97 5.87
CA ILE A 77 -4.24 14.95 6.71
C ILE A 77 -4.02 16.26 5.94
N PHE A 78 -3.51 16.14 4.72
CA PHE A 78 -3.45 17.26 3.79
C PHE A 78 -3.45 16.76 2.35
N GLU A 79 -3.84 17.65 1.45
CA GLU A 79 -3.68 17.53 0.01
C GLU A 79 -3.28 18.89 -0.58
N ARG A 80 -2.36 18.88 -1.54
CA ARG A 80 -1.90 20.06 -2.27
C ARG A 80 -1.83 19.71 -3.75
N THR A 81 -2.74 20.26 -4.52
CA THR A 81 -2.84 20.01 -5.95
C THR A 81 -2.20 21.14 -6.71
N HIS A 82 -1.29 20.82 -7.62
CA HIS A 82 -0.64 21.75 -8.52
C HIS A 82 -0.97 21.37 -9.96
N TRP A 83 -0.96 22.34 -10.85
CA TRP A 83 -1.12 22.11 -12.27
C TRP A 83 -0.02 22.79 -13.04
N GLN A 84 0.52 22.07 -14.01
CA GLN A 84 1.49 22.59 -14.95
C GLN A 84 0.76 22.84 -16.27
N GLN A 85 0.56 24.11 -16.63
CA GLN A 85 -0.15 24.50 -17.84
C GLN A 85 0.67 24.29 -19.12
N SER A 86 1.99 24.30 -19.02
CA SER A 86 2.90 24.07 -20.15
C SER A 86 4.18 23.37 -19.71
N PRO A 87 4.82 22.60 -20.61
CA PRO A 87 6.15 22.07 -20.35
C PRO A 87 7.12 23.19 -19.96
N GLY A 88 7.86 23.01 -18.86
CA GLY A 88 8.85 23.97 -18.39
C GLY A 88 8.33 25.13 -17.53
N THR A 89 7.00 25.30 -17.38
CA THR A 89 6.46 26.28 -16.41
C THR A 89 6.47 25.70 -14.99
N THR A 90 6.68 26.56 -13.99
CA THR A 90 6.54 26.19 -12.58
C THR A 90 5.10 25.73 -12.32
N PRO A 91 4.87 24.55 -11.70
CA PRO A 91 3.53 24.11 -11.33
C PRO A 91 2.86 25.09 -10.36
N GLU A 92 1.65 25.53 -10.68
CA GLU A 92 0.89 26.47 -9.85
C GLU A 92 -0.05 25.74 -8.90
N LEU A 93 -0.13 26.21 -7.66
CA LEU A 93 -1.04 25.64 -6.65
C LEU A 93 -2.50 25.95 -7.02
N LEU A 94 -3.29 24.89 -7.19
CA LEU A 94 -4.73 25.00 -7.44
C LEU A 94 -5.50 25.17 -6.14
N LYS A 95 -6.27 26.25 -6.05
CA LYS A 95 -7.27 26.44 -4.98
C LYS A 95 -8.56 25.66 -5.23
N HIS A 96 -8.90 25.48 -6.51
CA HIS A 96 -10.11 24.78 -6.96
C HIS A 96 -9.80 24.00 -8.23
N VAL A 97 -10.37 22.79 -8.34
CA VAL A 97 -10.24 21.93 -9.53
C VAL A 97 -11.46 22.17 -10.41
N SER A 98 -11.31 22.90 -11.52
CA SER A 98 -12.39 23.09 -12.50
C SER A 98 -12.45 21.94 -13.51
N PRO A 99 -13.61 21.70 -14.16
CA PRO A 99 -13.73 20.70 -15.23
C PRO A 99 -12.76 20.93 -16.39
N GLU A 100 -12.43 22.19 -16.70
CA GLU A 100 -11.47 22.56 -17.75
C GLU A 100 -10.06 22.05 -17.41
N ILE A 101 -9.62 22.24 -16.16
CA ILE A 101 -8.32 21.75 -15.69
C ILE A 101 -8.26 20.22 -15.79
N VAL A 102 -9.31 19.53 -15.35
CA VAL A 102 -9.39 18.06 -15.42
C VAL A 102 -9.31 17.60 -16.88
N THR A 103 -10.04 18.25 -17.78
CA THR A 103 -10.06 17.94 -19.21
C THR A 103 -8.72 18.24 -19.90
N ALA A 104 -7.96 19.21 -19.38
CA ALA A 104 -6.65 19.58 -19.90
C ALA A 104 -5.49 18.70 -19.37
N ALA A 105 -5.75 17.73 -18.48
CA ALA A 105 -4.71 16.86 -17.96
C ALA A 105 -4.08 16.00 -19.06
N SER A 106 -2.77 16.16 -19.26
CA SER A 106 -2.02 15.43 -20.30
C SER A 106 -0.59 15.14 -19.85
N PRO A 107 0.21 14.36 -20.60
CA PRO A 107 1.63 14.18 -20.30
C PRO A 107 2.44 15.49 -20.30
N SER A 108 2.09 16.44 -21.16
CA SER A 108 2.73 17.77 -21.23
C SER A 108 2.20 18.76 -20.19
N THR A 109 0.99 18.50 -19.67
CA THR A 109 0.29 19.38 -18.73
C THR A 109 -0.25 18.60 -17.54
N PRO A 110 0.64 17.95 -16.74
CA PRO A 110 0.22 17.08 -15.66
C PRO A 110 -0.45 17.87 -14.53
N ILE A 111 -1.42 17.23 -13.88
CA ILE A 111 -1.87 17.63 -12.55
C ILE A 111 -1.09 16.80 -11.53
N ILE A 112 -0.55 17.45 -10.50
CA ILE A 112 0.29 16.83 -9.48
C ILE A 112 -0.36 17.07 -8.12
N GLN A 113 -0.70 16.02 -7.39
CA GLN A 113 -1.19 16.14 -6.02
C GLN A 113 -0.22 15.51 -5.03
N THR A 114 0.28 16.29 -4.08
CA THR A 114 0.95 15.76 -2.89
C THR A 114 -0.07 15.64 -1.77
N ARG A 115 -0.19 14.46 -1.16
CA ARG A 115 -1.12 14.21 -0.06
C ARG A 115 -0.46 13.37 1.02
N GLN A 116 -0.93 13.56 2.25
CA GLN A 116 -0.69 12.65 3.35
C GLN A 116 -2.01 12.12 3.88
N VAL A 117 -2.05 10.81 4.11
CA VAL A 117 -3.18 10.14 4.72
C VAL A 117 -2.70 9.25 5.87
N HIS A 118 -3.56 9.05 6.85
CA HIS A 118 -3.38 8.05 7.89
C HIS A 118 -4.34 6.89 7.63
N LEU A 119 -3.80 5.68 7.59
CA LEU A 119 -4.59 4.47 7.73
C LEU A 119 -4.84 4.25 9.21
N GLN A 120 -6.12 4.14 9.59
CA GLN A 120 -6.54 4.01 10.98
C GLN A 120 -7.26 2.69 11.20
N CYS A 121 -6.98 2.07 12.35
CA CYS A 121 -7.64 0.86 12.82
C CYS A 121 -7.99 1.05 14.29
N SER A 122 -9.26 0.92 14.66
CA SER A 122 -9.72 1.07 16.07
C SER A 122 -9.23 2.34 16.76
N GLY A 123 -9.20 3.47 16.04
CA GLY A 123 -8.73 4.76 16.56
C GLY A 123 -7.21 4.96 16.57
N LYS A 124 -6.41 3.92 16.29
CA LYS A 124 -4.94 4.02 16.17
C LYS A 124 -4.51 4.24 14.72
N VAL A 125 -3.46 5.01 14.53
CA VAL A 125 -2.78 5.12 13.23
C VAL A 125 -1.88 3.89 13.07
N VAL A 126 -2.14 3.08 12.04
CA VAL A 126 -1.33 1.88 11.73
C VAL A 126 -0.38 2.11 10.56
N CYS A 127 -0.59 3.17 9.78
CA CYS A 127 0.31 3.58 8.71
C CYS A 127 0.09 5.05 8.37
N ARG A 128 1.18 5.80 8.21
CA ARG A 128 1.19 7.13 7.61
C ARG A 128 1.68 7.00 6.18
N ALA A 129 0.86 7.39 5.21
CA ALA A 129 1.20 7.32 3.81
C ALA A 129 1.28 8.72 3.21
N THR A 130 2.45 9.07 2.68
CA THR A 130 2.69 10.31 1.94
C THR A 130 2.91 9.95 0.48
N SER A 131 2.16 10.58 -0.41
CA SER A 131 2.23 10.30 -1.84
C SER A 131 2.30 11.56 -2.67
N THR A 132 3.09 11.51 -3.74
CA THR A 132 3.00 12.44 -4.86
C THR A 132 2.39 11.71 -6.03
N VAL A 133 1.23 12.18 -6.47
CA VAL A 133 0.39 11.58 -7.51
C VAL A 133 0.42 12.46 -8.73
N TYR A 134 0.67 11.87 -9.88
CA TYR A 134 0.72 12.54 -11.17
C TYR A 134 -0.38 12.00 -12.07
N MET A 135 -1.23 12.89 -12.54
CA MET A 135 -2.35 12.59 -13.43
C MET A 135 -2.06 13.23 -14.78
N THR A 136 -1.85 12.38 -15.79
CA THR A 136 -1.49 12.77 -17.15
C THR A 136 -2.57 12.43 -18.17
N SER A 137 -3.80 12.20 -17.71
CA SER A 137 -4.97 12.03 -18.58
C SER A 137 -6.24 12.57 -17.92
N PRO A 138 -7.26 12.96 -18.69
CA PRO A 138 -8.50 13.48 -18.12
C PRO A 138 -9.26 12.45 -17.28
N ASN A 139 -9.27 11.19 -17.75
CA ASN A 139 -9.95 10.09 -17.04
C ASN A 139 -9.34 9.86 -15.65
N THR A 140 -8.00 9.81 -15.56
CA THR A 140 -7.31 9.58 -14.28
C THR A 140 -7.43 10.77 -13.34
N ALA A 141 -7.41 12.00 -13.88
CA ALA A 141 -7.68 13.20 -13.11
C ALA A 141 -9.13 13.23 -12.57
N HIS A 142 -10.12 12.81 -13.37
CA HIS A 142 -11.51 12.75 -12.94
C HIS A 142 -11.71 11.76 -11.79
N LEU A 143 -11.30 10.50 -11.99
CA LEU A 143 -11.43 9.45 -10.97
C LEU A 143 -10.81 9.85 -9.62
N PHE A 144 -9.66 10.53 -9.66
CA PHE A 144 -8.93 10.87 -8.45
C PHE A 144 -9.37 12.18 -7.81
N LEU A 145 -9.57 13.25 -8.59
CA LEU A 145 -9.84 14.59 -8.06
C LEU A 145 -11.33 14.89 -7.93
N VAL A 146 -12.17 14.32 -8.79
CA VAL A 146 -13.63 14.54 -8.81
C VAL A 146 -14.33 13.44 -8.03
N ASP A 147 -14.13 12.18 -8.40
CA ASP A 147 -14.79 11.04 -7.73
C ASP A 147 -14.15 10.69 -6.38
N LYS A 148 -13.00 11.29 -6.07
CA LYS A 148 -12.26 11.15 -4.81
C LYS A 148 -11.88 9.69 -4.48
N TYR A 149 -11.63 8.86 -5.49
CA TYR A 149 -11.12 7.50 -5.24
C TYR A 149 -9.75 7.54 -4.56
N ALA A 150 -9.54 6.64 -3.58
CA ALA A 150 -8.22 6.38 -3.04
C ALA A 150 -7.29 5.81 -4.13
N ILE A 151 -5.96 5.93 -3.95
CA ILE A 151 -4.97 5.50 -4.95
C ILE A 151 -5.20 4.05 -5.39
N GLY A 152 -5.31 3.11 -4.44
CA GLY A 152 -5.55 1.69 -4.75
C GLY A 152 -6.87 1.44 -5.47
N GLN A 153 -7.93 2.22 -5.19
CA GLN A 153 -9.22 2.10 -5.87
C GLN A 153 -9.19 2.71 -7.27
N THR A 154 -8.41 3.78 -7.47
CA THR A 154 -8.20 4.39 -8.79
C THR A 154 -7.59 3.37 -9.76
N PHE A 155 -6.55 2.65 -9.34
CA PHE A 155 -5.98 1.57 -10.17
C PHE A 155 -6.98 0.47 -10.51
N ARG A 156 -7.85 0.09 -9.57
CA ARG A 156 -8.92 -0.90 -9.83
C ARG A 156 -9.95 -0.37 -10.83
N ARG A 157 -10.36 0.89 -10.72
CA ARG A 157 -11.30 1.53 -11.67
C ARG A 157 -10.71 1.72 -13.05
N LEU A 158 -9.40 1.82 -13.18
CA LEU A 158 -8.72 1.85 -14.47
C LEU A 158 -8.61 0.45 -15.11
N GLU A 159 -9.02 -0.62 -14.41
CA GLU A 159 -8.95 -2.01 -14.86
C GLU A 159 -7.56 -2.44 -15.34
N LYS A 160 -6.53 -1.79 -14.82
CA LYS A 160 -5.12 -2.04 -15.14
C LYS A 160 -4.35 -2.32 -13.87
N LEU A 161 -3.61 -3.43 -13.87
CA LEU A 161 -2.65 -3.71 -12.81
C LEU A 161 -1.52 -2.68 -12.88
N PRO A 162 -1.24 -1.94 -11.80
CA PRO A 162 -0.10 -1.05 -11.79
C PRO A 162 1.20 -1.85 -11.82
N VAL A 163 2.20 -1.30 -12.51
CA VAL A 163 3.59 -1.71 -12.29
C VAL A 163 3.99 -1.22 -10.91
N PHE A 164 4.36 -2.15 -10.04
CA PHE A 164 4.87 -1.88 -8.69
C PHE A 164 6.39 -1.96 -8.68
N ASP A 165 7.03 -0.93 -8.14
CA ASP A 165 8.49 -0.86 -8.00
C ASP A 165 8.86 -0.47 -6.57
N LEU A 166 9.39 -1.42 -5.80
CA LEU A 166 9.83 -1.21 -4.42
C LEU A 166 11.24 -0.61 -4.41
N LEU A 167 11.33 0.69 -4.15
CA LEU A 167 12.57 1.45 -4.25
C LEU A 167 13.47 1.30 -3.03
N SER A 168 12.89 1.39 -1.83
CA SER A 168 13.65 1.30 -0.59
C SER A 168 12.77 0.90 0.59
N VAL A 169 13.37 0.27 1.59
CA VAL A 169 12.75 -0.02 2.90
C VAL A 169 13.75 0.32 3.99
N GLY A 170 13.26 0.62 5.19
CA GLY A 170 14.14 0.89 6.31
C GLY A 170 13.47 0.75 7.67
N LEU A 171 14.31 0.81 8.69
CA LEU A 171 13.97 0.75 10.11
C LEU A 171 14.33 2.09 10.75
N GLY A 172 13.61 2.47 11.80
CA GLY A 172 13.84 3.74 12.48
C GLY A 172 13.13 4.91 11.82
N PRO A 173 13.38 6.14 12.32
CA PRO A 173 12.62 7.31 11.91
C PRO A 173 12.79 7.57 10.42
N TYR A 174 11.68 7.75 9.70
CA TYR A 174 11.78 8.19 8.30
C TYR A 174 12.08 9.70 8.23
N SER A 175 13.32 10.06 7.91
CA SER A 175 13.71 11.45 7.62
C SER A 175 13.46 11.78 6.15
N GLN A 176 12.64 12.81 5.92
CA GLN A 176 12.26 13.28 4.58
C GLN A 176 13.46 14.02 3.94
N GLY A 177 14.47 13.29 3.49
CA GLY A 177 15.70 13.88 2.92
C GLY A 177 16.63 12.86 2.25
N GLU A 178 16.58 11.59 2.63
CA GLU A 178 17.41 10.55 2.01
C GLU A 178 16.76 10.05 0.71
N ARG A 179 17.09 10.72 -0.40
CA ARG A 179 16.92 10.16 -1.74
C ARG A 179 17.87 8.95 -1.90
N GLY A 180 17.45 7.79 -1.41
CA GLY A 180 17.84 6.49 -1.97
C GLY A 180 19.28 6.01 -1.83
N THR A 181 20.16 6.66 -1.06
CA THR A 181 21.44 6.06 -0.69
C THR A 181 21.36 5.58 0.75
N PHE A 182 21.18 4.27 0.92
CA PHE A 182 21.56 3.58 2.15
C PHE A 182 23.07 3.80 2.30
N HIS A 183 23.45 4.83 3.06
CA HIS A 183 24.75 4.82 3.69
C HIS A 183 24.58 3.93 4.92
N PRO A 184 25.20 2.75 4.98
CA PRO A 184 25.49 2.17 6.27
C PRO A 184 26.44 3.17 6.93
N SER A 185 25.91 4.10 7.72
CA SER A 185 26.77 4.91 8.58
C SER A 185 27.60 3.92 9.40
N PRO A 186 28.94 3.93 9.28
CA PRO A 186 29.81 3.09 10.09
C PRO A 186 29.80 3.69 11.50
N GLY A 187 28.74 3.42 12.24
CA GLY A 187 28.45 4.13 13.47
C GLY A 187 26.97 4.06 13.81
N TRP A 188 26.45 2.84 13.96
CA TRP A 188 25.27 2.61 14.81
C TRP A 188 25.70 2.90 16.26
N SER A 189 25.94 4.15 16.58
CA SER A 189 26.05 4.60 17.96
C SER A 189 24.62 4.62 18.49
N MET A 190 24.19 3.52 19.10
CA MET A 190 23.08 3.60 20.04
C MET A 190 23.54 4.57 21.13
N SER A 191 23.12 5.83 21.03
CA SER A 191 23.28 6.73 22.16
C SER A 191 22.48 6.12 23.31
N PRO A 192 23.06 5.90 24.50
CA PRO A 192 22.38 5.27 25.62
C PRO A 192 21.13 6.04 26.09
N ASP A 193 20.99 7.29 25.64
CA ASP A 193 19.98 8.25 26.05
C ASP A 193 18.85 8.48 25.01
N ASP A 194 18.74 7.69 23.93
CA ASP A 194 17.57 7.73 23.04
C ASP A 194 16.46 6.80 23.59
N PRO A 195 15.42 7.31 24.30
CA PRO A 195 14.54 6.48 25.12
C PRO A 195 13.58 5.61 24.31
N ALA A 196 13.62 5.68 22.98
CA ALA A 196 12.93 4.79 22.09
C ALA A 196 13.61 4.88 20.72
N GLY A 197 14.73 4.19 20.53
CA GLY A 197 15.25 3.92 19.19
C GLY A 197 14.08 3.51 18.31
N SER A 198 13.71 4.38 17.37
CA SER A 198 12.37 4.35 16.78
C SER A 198 12.06 2.97 16.23
N ARG A 199 10.93 2.41 16.67
CA ARG A 199 10.41 1.12 16.21
C ARG A 199 9.66 1.27 14.89
N GLU A 200 9.89 2.35 14.15
CA GLU A 200 9.28 2.56 12.85
C GLU A 200 9.81 1.57 11.81
N LEU A 201 8.93 1.19 10.91
CA LEU A 201 9.24 0.46 9.70
C LEU A 201 8.68 1.25 8.53
N TRP A 202 9.42 1.38 7.45
CA TRP A 202 8.94 2.15 6.30
C TRP A 202 9.30 1.53 4.96
N ARG A 203 8.54 1.90 3.94
CA ARG A 203 8.83 1.61 2.54
C ARG A 203 8.61 2.82 1.64
N ARG A 204 9.33 2.86 0.54
CA ARG A 204 9.16 3.81 -0.55
C ARG A 204 9.04 3.03 -1.86
N TYR A 205 8.02 3.34 -2.64
CA TYR A 205 7.71 2.60 -3.86
C TYR A 205 7.03 3.48 -4.91
N LYS A 206 6.96 2.97 -6.14
CA LYS A 206 6.17 3.55 -7.22
C LYS A 206 5.04 2.62 -7.63
N LEU A 207 3.92 3.22 -8.01
CA LEU A 207 2.84 2.54 -8.74
C LEU A 207 2.60 3.30 -10.04
N THR A 208 2.62 2.59 -11.17
CA THR A 208 2.52 3.23 -12.49
C THR A 208 1.55 2.48 -13.39
N THR A 209 0.66 3.23 -14.04
CA THR A 209 -0.16 2.79 -15.18
C THR A 209 -0.24 3.95 -16.19
N PRO A 210 -0.59 3.73 -17.46
CA PRO A 210 -0.75 4.83 -18.40
C PRO A 210 -1.73 5.89 -17.87
N GLY A 211 -1.30 7.15 -17.84
CA GLY A 211 -2.12 8.27 -17.36
C GLY A 211 -2.06 8.54 -15.85
N PHE A 212 -1.50 7.63 -15.04
CA PHE A 212 -1.53 7.75 -13.58
C PHE A 212 -0.30 7.09 -12.93
N HIS A 213 0.51 7.88 -12.24
CA HIS A 213 1.65 7.36 -11.49
C HIS A 213 1.77 7.99 -10.12
N CYS A 214 2.30 7.24 -9.17
CA CYS A 214 2.43 7.65 -7.79
C CYS A 214 3.82 7.29 -7.26
N GLU A 215 4.44 8.22 -6.55
CA GLU A 215 5.55 7.93 -5.65
C GLU A 215 5.03 7.96 -4.23
N ILE A 216 5.21 6.88 -3.48
CA ILE A 216 4.57 6.68 -2.19
C ILE A 216 5.61 6.29 -1.15
N VAL A 217 5.51 6.92 0.01
CA VAL A 217 6.20 6.53 1.24
C VAL A 217 5.16 6.13 2.25
N GLU A 218 5.33 4.95 2.84
CA GLU A 218 4.49 4.45 3.92
C GLU A 218 5.34 4.15 5.14
N VAL A 219 4.90 4.67 6.29
CA VAL A 219 5.58 4.52 7.58
C VAL A 219 4.62 3.86 8.56
N PHE A 220 4.99 2.67 9.01
CA PHE A 220 4.38 1.96 10.12
C PHE A 220 4.99 2.51 11.42
N PRO A 221 4.17 3.05 12.34
CA PRO A 221 4.68 3.80 13.49
C PRO A 221 5.38 2.91 14.52
N ASP A 222 5.02 1.63 14.58
CA ASP A 222 5.56 0.68 15.55
C ASP A 222 5.52 -0.74 14.98
N ARG A 223 6.67 -1.40 14.93
CA ARG A 223 6.83 -2.78 14.47
C ARG A 223 6.11 -3.79 15.36
N ASP A 224 5.89 -3.47 16.64
CA ASP A 224 5.18 -4.37 17.56
C ASP A 224 3.73 -4.60 17.18
N MET A 225 3.17 -3.73 16.33
CA MET A 225 1.86 -3.98 15.76
C MET A 225 1.82 -5.29 14.95
N PHE A 226 2.93 -5.67 14.30
CA PHE A 226 3.03 -6.93 13.55
C PHE A 226 3.28 -8.15 14.44
N VAL A 227 3.69 -7.94 15.70
CA VAL A 227 3.91 -9.01 16.69
C VAL A 227 2.64 -9.28 17.47
N HIS A 228 1.96 -8.23 17.92
CA HIS A 228 0.81 -8.34 18.82
C HIS A 228 -0.55 -8.28 18.10
N GLY A 229 -0.59 -7.93 16.81
CA GLY A 229 -1.80 -7.95 16.00
C GLY A 229 -2.94 -7.15 16.65
N GLU A 230 -4.10 -7.77 16.82
CA GLU A 230 -5.25 -7.13 17.46
C GLU A 230 -4.98 -6.62 18.88
N ALA A 231 -4.14 -7.31 19.67
CA ALA A 231 -3.83 -6.88 21.03
C ALA A 231 -3.06 -5.55 21.07
N TRP A 232 -2.34 -5.20 20.00
CA TRP A 232 -1.70 -3.89 19.87
C TRP A 232 -2.72 -2.75 19.76
N LEU A 233 -3.91 -3.03 19.22
CA LEU A 233 -4.99 -2.04 19.10
C LEU A 233 -5.63 -1.70 20.45
N ASP A 234 -5.45 -2.54 21.46
CA ASP A 234 -6.00 -2.30 22.78
C ASP A 234 -5.08 -1.40 23.61
N ASP A 235 -5.54 -0.17 23.88
CA ASP A 235 -4.83 0.78 24.77
C ASP A 235 -4.62 0.24 26.18
N ARG A 236 -5.36 -0.81 26.58
CA ARG A 236 -5.22 -1.47 27.88
C ARG A 236 -3.98 -2.36 27.98
N VAL A 237 -3.44 -2.84 26.85
CA VAL A 237 -2.26 -3.73 26.82
C VAL A 237 -0.97 -2.93 26.68
N ALA A 238 -1.01 -1.77 26.02
CA ALA A 238 0.16 -0.93 25.74
C ALA A 238 0.90 -0.42 26.99
N TYR A 239 0.25 -0.39 28.17
CA TYR A 239 0.85 0.06 29.42
C TYR A 239 1.35 -1.08 30.33
N ALA A 240 1.16 -2.34 29.97
CA ALA A 240 1.61 -3.46 30.81
C ALA A 240 3.07 -3.87 30.55
N THR A 241 3.63 -3.54 29.37
CA THR A 241 4.96 -4.01 28.95
C THR A 241 6.08 -2.99 29.17
N ALA A 242 5.75 -1.72 29.40
CA ALA A 242 6.69 -0.69 29.81
C ALA A 242 6.40 -0.34 31.27
N GLY A 243 7.30 -0.67 32.19
CA GLY A 243 7.25 -0.30 33.62
C GLY A 243 7.40 1.22 33.85
N TYR A 244 6.68 2.02 33.09
CA TYR A 244 6.68 3.47 33.13
C TYR A 244 5.38 3.92 33.82
N ASN A 245 5.49 4.51 35.01
CA ASN A 245 4.39 5.22 35.65
C ASN A 245 4.35 6.65 35.10
N PRO A 246 3.45 7.01 34.17
CA PRO A 246 3.29 8.41 33.82
C PRO A 246 2.67 9.17 35.00
N PRO A 247 3.00 10.45 35.21
CA PRO A 247 2.30 11.28 36.17
C PRO A 247 0.82 11.33 35.77
N LEU A 248 -0.05 11.16 36.77
CA LEU A 248 -1.50 11.10 36.68
C LEU A 248 -2.07 12.36 36.00
N MET A 249 -2.08 12.40 34.67
CA MET A 249 -2.69 13.48 33.92
C MET A 249 -4.19 13.22 33.91
N LYS A 250 -4.90 13.88 34.84
CA LYS A 250 -6.36 13.86 34.95
C LYS A 250 -6.97 14.27 33.61
N SER A 251 -7.47 13.27 32.87
CA SER A 251 -8.31 13.44 31.70
C SER A 251 -9.51 14.31 32.05
N LYS A 252 -9.51 15.54 31.55
CA LYS A 252 -10.71 16.34 31.34
C LYS A 252 -11.02 16.30 29.85
N PHE A 253 -11.56 15.18 29.37
CA PHE A 253 -12.27 15.14 28.10
C PHE A 253 -13.77 14.92 28.39
N ARG A 254 -14.45 16.03 28.74
CA ARG A 254 -15.91 16.10 28.69
C ARG A 254 -16.33 16.60 27.31
N LEU A 255 -17.21 15.82 26.69
CA LEU A 255 -18.17 16.15 25.62
C LEU A 255 -17.64 16.79 24.32
N ARG A 256 -17.41 15.94 23.32
CA ARG A 256 -17.85 16.16 21.92
C ARG A 256 -18.42 14.86 21.35
N THR A 257 -19.43 14.32 22.02
CA THR A 257 -20.38 13.36 21.45
C THR A 257 -21.61 14.13 21.03
N LEU A 258 -21.65 14.56 19.77
CA LEU A 258 -22.86 15.01 19.03
C LEU A 258 -22.40 15.42 17.62
N TRP A 259 -21.93 14.46 16.79
CA TRP A 259 -21.84 14.64 15.31
C TRP A 259 -21.76 13.33 14.52
N PHE A 260 -22.05 12.18 15.14
CA PHE A 260 -22.25 10.91 14.43
C PHE A 260 -23.55 10.26 14.88
N ALA A 261 -24.66 10.91 14.57
CA ALA A 261 -25.98 10.29 14.54
C ALA A 261 -26.50 10.46 13.11
N ASP A 262 -25.93 9.71 12.14
CA ASP A 262 -26.57 9.51 10.83
C ASP A 262 -26.04 8.32 10.01
N SER A 263 -25.57 7.25 10.69
CA SER A 263 -25.14 6.02 10.01
C SER A 263 -25.85 4.76 10.52
N ALA A 264 -27.07 4.91 11.04
CA ALA A 264 -27.92 3.75 11.38
C ALA A 264 -28.82 3.29 10.22
N HIS A 265 -29.00 4.11 9.16
CA HIS A 265 -29.84 3.78 8.01
C HIS A 265 -29.12 3.04 6.87
N ALA A 266 -27.79 3.13 6.81
CA ALA A 266 -27.02 2.47 5.73
C ALA A 266 -26.94 0.95 5.90
N SER A 267 -26.86 0.44 7.14
CA SER A 267 -26.77 -1.01 7.39
C SER A 267 -28.08 -1.75 7.06
N PHE A 268 -29.23 -1.08 7.10
CA PHE A 268 -30.53 -1.68 6.77
C PHE A 268 -30.73 -1.82 5.25
N LEU A 269 -30.19 -0.88 4.45
CA LEU A 269 -30.29 -0.91 2.99
C LEU A 269 -29.40 -1.99 2.34
N PHE A 270 -28.23 -2.28 2.91
CA PHE A 270 -27.36 -3.35 2.38
C PHE A 270 -27.91 -4.76 2.64
N ALA A 271 -28.56 -4.99 3.78
CA ALA A 271 -29.19 -6.27 4.06
C ALA A 271 -30.39 -6.51 3.12
N PHE A 272 -31.25 -5.51 2.94
CA PHE A 272 -32.44 -5.65 2.08
C PHE A 272 -32.08 -5.81 0.60
N GLY A 273 -31.05 -5.10 0.12
CA GLY A 273 -30.56 -5.24 -1.26
C GLY A 273 -29.98 -6.62 -1.57
N PHE A 274 -29.26 -7.23 -0.61
CA PHE A 274 -28.74 -8.59 -0.77
C PHE A 274 -29.87 -9.64 -0.88
N PHE A 275 -30.92 -9.52 -0.07
CA PHE A 275 -32.05 -10.45 -0.13
C PHE A 275 -32.88 -10.31 -1.41
N ILE A 276 -33.04 -9.09 -1.97
CA ILE A 276 -33.74 -8.90 -3.25
C ILE A 276 -33.00 -9.56 -4.41
N ILE A 277 -31.66 -9.43 -4.47
CA ILE A 277 -30.84 -10.07 -5.50
C ILE A 277 -30.89 -11.60 -5.34
N LEU A 278 -30.83 -12.11 -4.12
CA LEU A 278 -30.92 -13.56 -3.85
C LEU A 278 -32.30 -14.12 -4.24
N PHE A 279 -33.38 -13.39 -3.98
CA PHE A 279 -34.73 -13.79 -4.39
C PHE A 279 -34.92 -13.76 -5.91
N TYR A 280 -34.31 -12.79 -6.60
CA TYR A 280 -34.41 -12.67 -8.05
C TYR A 280 -33.69 -13.84 -8.76
N GLU A 281 -32.49 -14.21 -8.30
CA GLU A 281 -31.73 -15.35 -8.83
C GLU A 281 -32.41 -16.70 -8.54
N LEU A 282 -32.96 -16.90 -7.34
CA LEU A 282 -33.74 -18.11 -7.00
C LEU A 282 -35.03 -18.22 -7.83
N SER A 283 -35.70 -17.11 -8.11
CA SER A 283 -36.92 -17.09 -8.93
C SER A 283 -36.62 -17.44 -10.39
N PHE A 284 -35.51 -16.94 -10.95
CA PHE A 284 -35.07 -17.29 -12.30
C PHE A 284 -34.66 -18.76 -12.41
N PHE A 285 -34.01 -19.32 -11.38
CA PHE A 285 -33.61 -20.72 -11.37
C PHE A 285 -34.81 -21.68 -11.29
N VAL A 286 -35.84 -21.34 -10.51
CA VAL A 286 -37.05 -22.17 -10.37
C VAL A 286 -37.96 -22.07 -11.61
N MET A 287 -38.04 -20.90 -12.26
CA MET A 287 -38.86 -20.72 -13.47
C MET A 287 -38.16 -21.14 -14.77
N GLY A 288 -36.83 -21.19 -14.81
CA GLY A 288 -36.05 -21.55 -16.01
C GLY A 288 -35.97 -23.05 -16.34
N SER A 289 -36.48 -23.94 -15.49
CA SER A 289 -36.40 -25.40 -15.69
C SER A 289 -37.64 -26.03 -16.35
N ARG A 290 -38.53 -25.25 -16.98
CA ARG A 290 -39.72 -25.78 -17.68
C ARG A 290 -39.89 -25.20 -19.08
N SER A 291 -38.94 -25.48 -19.97
CA SER A 291 -39.19 -25.41 -21.42
C SER A 291 -38.05 -26.04 -22.24
N VAL A 292 -37.79 -27.32 -22.04
CA VAL A 292 -37.35 -28.25 -23.10
C VAL A 292 -37.81 -29.65 -22.69
N LEU A 293 -38.96 -30.07 -23.20
CA LEU A 293 -39.35 -31.43 -23.55
C LEU A 293 -40.65 -31.37 -24.35
#